data_AF-A0A3C0ZS30-F1
#
_entry.id   AF-A0A3C0ZS30-F1
#
_cell.length_a   1.000
_cell.length_b   1.000
_cell.length_c   1.000
_cell.angle_alpha   90.00
_cell.angle_beta   90.00
_cell.angle_gamma   90.00
#
_symmetry.space_group_name_H-M   'P 1'
#
loop_
_entity.id
_entity.type
_entity.pdbx_description
1 polymer ?
#
loop_
_entity_poly.entity_id
_entity_poly.type
_entity_poly.pdbx_seq_one_letter_code
_entity_poly.pdbx_strand_id
1 'polypeptide(L)'
;LLADILGKYTTMPVLEAKEGMHVRKNTVYMLPPKYNMEIEADELHLREYNHQHINHPIDIFFRSLAKAYENRAVAIILSGTGSDGTNGIRQIKERNGLIIAQAPESAKFDGMPRSAIATGFADLILNPDSIAREMAHISRSIADAGHRLQLSDGDLMSQVFSLLKKVTNVNYSYYKQTTVLRRIERRIVVTHNRNLREYVNYMANNPEEVRLLAKEVLIGVTCFFRDPDYFDILKERVVKDLLQSHRTSDQIRVWVAGCSTGEEAYSIAILFAEAMEELGLRRD
;
A
#
# COMPACT_ATOMS: atom_id res chain seq x y z
N LEU A 1 19.99 -22.73 8.15
CA LEU A 1 19.46 -21.55 7.43
C LEU A 1 18.75 -20.61 8.40
N LEU A 2 18.35 -19.41 7.95
CA LEU A 2 17.63 -18.43 8.78
C LEU A 2 16.33 -19.00 9.38
N ALA A 3 15.65 -19.90 8.65
CA ALA A 3 14.48 -20.63 9.15
C ALA A 3 14.78 -21.41 10.45
N ASP A 4 15.90 -22.13 10.50
CA ASP A 4 16.32 -22.90 11.69
C ASP A 4 16.67 -22.01 12.87
N ILE A 5 17.17 -20.80 12.60
CA ILE A 5 17.49 -19.82 13.65
C ILE A 5 16.19 -19.30 14.25
N LEU A 6 15.25 -18.85 13.42
CA LEU A 6 13.98 -18.32 13.88
C LEU A 6 13.12 -19.39 14.57
N GLY A 7 13.15 -20.62 14.08
CA GLY A 7 12.41 -21.75 14.66
C GLY A 7 12.78 -22.07 16.12
N LYS A 8 13.92 -21.59 16.62
CA LYS A 8 14.31 -21.72 18.04
C LYS A 8 13.60 -20.73 18.96
N TYR A 9 13.05 -19.65 18.41
CA TYR A 9 12.47 -18.53 19.16
C TYR A 9 10.95 -18.43 19.05
N THR A 10 10.30 -19.39 18.37
CA THR A 10 8.85 -19.40 18.19
C THR A 10 8.30 -20.82 18.21
N THR A 11 7.06 -20.95 18.66
CA THR A 11 6.28 -22.19 18.55
C THR A 11 5.58 -22.34 17.20
N MET A 12 5.56 -21.27 16.39
CA MET A 12 5.04 -21.31 15.02
C MET A 12 5.99 -22.12 14.12
N PRO A 13 5.48 -22.98 13.23
CA PRO A 13 6.33 -23.61 12.23
C PRO A 13 7.00 -22.54 11.36
N VAL A 14 8.32 -22.67 11.15
CA VAL A 14 9.09 -21.79 10.26
C VAL A 14 9.52 -22.62 9.06
N LEU A 15 8.95 -22.32 7.90
CA LEU A 15 9.10 -23.11 6.68
C LEU A 15 9.74 -22.26 5.59
N GLU A 16 10.62 -22.85 4.80
CA GLU A 16 11.00 -22.26 3.52
C GLU A 16 9.83 -22.45 2.52
N ALA A 17 9.43 -21.37 1.86
CA ALA A 17 8.34 -21.39 0.89
C ALA A 17 8.67 -22.30 -0.30
N LYS A 18 7.65 -22.96 -0.85
CA LYS A 18 7.76 -23.77 -2.07
C LYS A 18 6.64 -23.38 -3.04
N GLU A 19 6.86 -23.65 -4.32
CA GLU A 19 5.83 -23.46 -5.35
C GLU A 19 4.54 -24.20 -4.98
N GLY A 20 3.41 -23.51 -5.10
CA GLY A 20 2.07 -24.05 -4.82
C GLY A 20 1.76 -24.26 -3.34
N MET A 21 2.61 -23.76 -2.43
CA MET A 21 2.41 -23.96 -1.00
C MET A 21 1.25 -23.10 -0.49
N HIS A 22 0.23 -23.74 0.07
CA HIS A 22 -0.87 -23.03 0.72
C HIS A 22 -0.47 -22.47 2.09
N VAL A 23 -0.80 -21.20 2.33
CA VAL A 23 -0.55 -20.54 3.61
C VAL A 23 -1.52 -21.01 4.69
N ARG A 24 -1.02 -21.18 5.90
CA ARG A 24 -1.77 -21.60 7.08
C ARG A 24 -1.54 -20.62 8.21
N LYS A 25 -2.58 -20.42 9.02
CA LYS A 25 -2.51 -19.61 10.24
C LYS A 25 -1.37 -20.10 11.15
N ASN A 26 -0.78 -19.18 11.91
CA ASN A 26 0.30 -19.46 12.88
C ASN A 26 1.55 -20.12 12.26
N THR A 27 1.88 -19.78 11.02
CA THR A 27 3.07 -20.29 10.31
C THR A 27 3.89 -19.12 9.77
N VAL A 28 5.23 -19.23 9.84
CA VAL A 28 6.17 -18.28 9.23
C VAL A 28 6.73 -18.90 7.95
N TYR A 29 6.60 -18.19 6.83
CA TYR A 29 7.11 -18.60 5.53
C TYR A 29 8.30 -17.73 5.14
N MET A 30 9.42 -18.37 4.82
CA MET A 30 10.67 -17.71 4.44
C MET A 30 10.85 -17.80 2.94
N LEU A 31 11.13 -16.66 2.30
CA LEU A 31 11.50 -16.61 0.88
C LEU A 31 12.83 -17.37 0.65
N PRO A 32 12.85 -18.40 -0.22
CA PRO A 32 14.11 -19.08 -0.56
C PRO A 32 15.06 -18.17 -1.34
N PRO A 33 16.38 -18.36 -1.22
CA PRO A 33 17.37 -17.62 -2.01
C PRO A 33 17.13 -17.79 -3.52
N LYS A 34 17.41 -16.76 -4.31
CA LYS A 34 17.28 -16.72 -5.79
C LYS A 34 15.86 -16.67 -6.36
N TYR A 35 14.84 -16.66 -5.49
CA TYR A 35 13.45 -16.53 -5.92
C TYR A 35 12.86 -15.18 -5.53
N ASN A 36 11.87 -14.75 -6.30
CA ASN A 36 10.81 -13.85 -5.89
C ASN A 36 9.62 -14.68 -5.44
N MET A 37 8.83 -14.13 -4.52
CA MET A 37 7.62 -14.77 -3.99
C MET A 37 6.43 -13.85 -4.18
N GLU A 38 5.34 -14.43 -4.66
CA GLU A 38 4.03 -13.81 -4.79
C GLU A 38 2.99 -14.67 -4.08
N ILE A 39 1.88 -14.06 -3.68
CA ILE A 39 0.74 -14.77 -3.14
C ILE A 39 -0.52 -14.50 -3.96
N GLU A 40 -1.19 -15.57 -4.37
CA GLU A 40 -2.48 -15.50 -5.03
C GLU A 40 -3.51 -16.27 -4.20
N ALA A 41 -4.56 -15.58 -3.77
CA ALA A 41 -5.49 -16.05 -2.75
C ALA A 41 -4.77 -16.51 -1.46
N ASP A 42 -4.51 -17.81 -1.30
CA ASP A 42 -3.80 -18.40 -0.17
C ASP A 42 -2.62 -19.28 -0.63
N GLU A 43 -2.20 -19.19 -1.89
CA GLU A 43 -1.13 -20.01 -2.48
C GLU A 43 0.13 -19.18 -2.76
N LEU A 44 1.31 -19.69 -2.37
CA LEU A 44 2.61 -19.07 -2.61
C LEU A 44 3.17 -19.54 -3.96
N HIS A 45 3.52 -18.57 -4.80
CA HIS A 45 4.16 -18.78 -6.09
C HIS A 45 5.58 -18.22 -6.08
N LEU A 46 6.52 -19.00 -6.58
CA LEU A 46 7.94 -18.70 -6.64
C LEU A 46 8.39 -18.57 -8.09
N ARG A 47 9.14 -17.50 -8.37
CA ARG A 47 9.76 -17.27 -9.69
C ARG A 47 11.22 -16.97 -9.50
N GLU A 48 12.09 -17.64 -10.25
CA GLU A 48 13.52 -17.28 -10.25
C GLU A 48 13.67 -15.84 -10.75
N TYR A 49 14.44 -15.03 -10.02
CA TYR A 49 14.63 -13.65 -10.43
C TYR A 49 15.85 -13.52 -11.34
N ASN A 50 15.75 -12.65 -12.35
CA ASN A 50 16.86 -12.38 -13.26
C ASN A 50 17.89 -11.49 -12.58
N HIS A 51 19.13 -11.98 -12.43
CA HIS A 51 20.25 -11.25 -11.83
C HIS A 51 20.75 -10.03 -12.63
N GLN A 52 20.27 -9.84 -13.87
CA GLN A 52 20.70 -8.73 -14.74
C GLN A 52 20.06 -7.39 -14.37
N HIS A 53 18.99 -7.38 -13.58
CA HIS A 53 18.27 -6.17 -13.19
C HIS A 53 18.21 -6.01 -11.68
N ILE A 54 17.99 -4.78 -11.21
CA ILE A 54 17.70 -4.50 -9.80
C ILE A 54 16.43 -5.24 -9.43
N ASN A 55 16.49 -6.09 -8.40
CA ASN A 55 15.36 -6.86 -7.92
C ASN A 55 14.86 -6.29 -6.58
N HIS A 56 13.53 -6.17 -6.47
CA HIS A 56 12.83 -5.66 -5.29
C HIS A 56 11.80 -6.68 -4.80
N PRO A 57 12.25 -7.80 -4.20
CA PRO A 57 11.38 -8.90 -3.79
C PRO A 57 10.30 -8.47 -2.78
N ILE A 58 10.57 -7.49 -1.92
CA ILE A 58 9.58 -7.03 -0.93
C ILE A 58 8.47 -6.22 -1.63
N ASP A 59 8.81 -5.35 -2.58
CA ASP A 59 7.83 -4.66 -3.41
C ASP A 59 6.92 -5.64 -4.17
N ILE A 60 7.50 -6.69 -4.75
CA ILE A 60 6.76 -7.75 -5.47
C ILE A 60 5.80 -8.49 -4.54
N PHE A 61 6.29 -8.93 -3.39
CA PHE A 61 5.46 -9.64 -2.42
C PHE A 61 4.34 -8.76 -1.86
N PHE A 62 4.62 -7.50 -1.51
CA PHE A 62 3.59 -6.59 -0.99
C PHE A 62 2.52 -6.25 -2.02
N ARG A 63 2.86 -6.16 -3.31
CA ARG A 63 1.88 -5.96 -4.39
C ARG A 63 0.90 -7.12 -4.48
N SER A 64 1.40 -8.36 -4.49
CA SER A 64 0.54 -9.56 -4.54
C SER A 64 -0.26 -9.74 -3.23
N LEU A 65 0.36 -9.49 -2.07
CA LEU A 65 -0.30 -9.51 -0.76
C LEU A 65 -1.47 -8.50 -0.68
N ALA A 66 -1.28 -7.28 -1.20
CA ALA A 66 -2.33 -6.26 -1.26
C ALA A 66 -3.52 -6.73 -2.10
N LYS A 67 -3.26 -7.41 -3.21
CA LYS A 67 -4.31 -7.96 -4.09
C LYS A 67 -5.05 -9.12 -3.44
N ALA A 68 -4.33 -10.04 -2.77
CA ALA A 68 -4.91 -11.24 -2.17
C ALA A 68 -5.74 -10.96 -0.91
N TYR A 69 -5.27 -10.06 -0.03
CA TYR A 69 -5.89 -9.85 1.29
C TYR A 69 -6.58 -8.50 1.47
N GLU A 70 -6.44 -7.58 0.52
CA GLU A 70 -6.99 -6.22 0.57
C GLU A 70 -6.74 -5.54 1.93
N ASN A 71 -7.80 -5.16 2.64
CA ASN A 71 -7.77 -4.46 3.91
C ASN A 71 -7.31 -5.34 5.09
N ARG A 72 -7.13 -6.64 4.87
CA ARG A 72 -6.61 -7.59 5.86
C ARG A 72 -5.08 -7.72 5.78
N ALA A 73 -4.45 -7.17 4.73
CA ALA A 73 -3.00 -7.20 4.60
C ALA A 73 -2.34 -6.31 5.67
N VAL A 74 -1.27 -6.81 6.29
CA VAL A 74 -0.40 -6.03 7.17
C VAL A 74 1.02 -6.13 6.65
N ALA A 75 1.60 -5.00 6.26
CA ALA A 75 2.98 -4.87 5.80
C ALA A 75 3.85 -4.32 6.93
N ILE A 76 4.97 -4.97 7.20
CA ILE A 76 5.93 -4.55 8.22
C ILE A 76 7.29 -4.36 7.55
N ILE A 77 7.82 -3.14 7.57
CA ILE A 77 9.17 -2.83 7.10
C ILE A 77 10.11 -2.75 8.31
N LEU A 78 11.08 -3.65 8.36
CA LEU A 78 12.10 -3.72 9.40
C LEU A 78 13.43 -3.12 8.92
N SER A 79 14.42 -3.12 9.81
CA SER A 79 15.80 -2.69 9.55
C SER A 79 16.37 -3.32 8.27
N GLY A 80 16.94 -2.48 7.41
CA GLY A 80 17.54 -2.88 6.14
C GLY A 80 18.08 -1.67 5.37
N THR A 81 18.92 -1.93 4.36
CA THR A 81 19.48 -0.89 3.48
C THR A 81 18.64 -0.73 2.22
N GLY A 82 18.68 0.46 1.61
CA GLY A 82 17.94 0.74 0.36
C GLY A 82 16.48 1.09 0.60
N SER A 83 15.64 0.82 -0.39
CA SER A 83 14.23 1.26 -0.46
C SER A 83 13.25 0.15 -0.87
N ASP A 84 13.68 -1.12 -0.91
CA ASP A 84 12.78 -2.24 -1.22
C ASP A 84 11.62 -2.30 -0.22
N GLY A 85 10.40 -2.53 -0.72
CA GLY A 85 9.15 -2.46 0.02
C GLY A 85 8.46 -1.09 0.00
N THR A 86 9.16 -0.01 -0.38
CA THR A 86 8.59 1.35 -0.43
C THR A 86 7.50 1.50 -1.49
N ASN A 87 7.64 0.87 -2.65
CA ASN A 87 6.59 0.90 -3.67
C ASN A 87 5.47 -0.08 -3.32
N GLY A 88 5.80 -1.22 -2.72
CA GLY A 88 4.86 -2.24 -2.28
C GLY A 88 3.89 -1.73 -1.22
N ILE A 89 4.35 -0.96 -0.24
CA ILE A 89 3.46 -0.39 0.79
C ILE A 89 2.43 0.57 0.20
N ARG A 90 2.70 1.21 -0.95
CA ARG A 90 1.70 2.04 -1.63
C ARG A 90 0.48 1.20 -2.03
N GLN A 91 0.72 0.02 -2.59
CA GLN A 91 -0.33 -0.93 -2.99
C GLN A 91 -1.11 -1.45 -1.78
N ILE A 92 -0.42 -1.71 -0.67
CA ILE A 92 -1.05 -2.06 0.61
C ILE A 92 -1.98 -0.92 1.07
N LYS A 93 -1.52 0.34 1.03
CA LYS A 93 -2.32 1.50 1.47
C LYS A 93 -3.56 1.72 0.60
N GLU A 94 -3.42 1.60 -0.73
CA GLU A 94 -4.54 1.70 -1.69
C GLU A 94 -5.68 0.75 -1.29
N ARG A 95 -5.34 -0.49 -0.97
CA ARG A 95 -6.29 -1.54 -0.57
C ARG A 95 -6.71 -1.50 0.90
N ASN A 96 -6.33 -0.45 1.63
CA ASN A 96 -6.60 -0.27 3.05
C ASN A 96 -5.94 -1.30 3.98
N GLY A 97 -4.86 -1.95 3.55
CA GLY A 97 -4.01 -2.74 4.42
C GLY A 97 -3.15 -1.87 5.33
N LEU A 98 -2.77 -2.39 6.50
CA LEU A 98 -1.99 -1.71 7.52
C LEU A 98 -0.49 -1.73 7.19
N ILE A 99 0.22 -0.65 7.49
CA ILE A 99 1.66 -0.50 7.25
C ILE A 99 2.32 -0.07 8.55
N ILE A 100 3.26 -0.88 9.02
CA ILE A 100 4.08 -0.61 10.20
C ILE A 100 5.53 -0.49 9.74
N ALA A 101 6.20 0.59 10.13
CA ALA A 101 7.63 0.74 9.93
C ALA A 101 8.35 0.59 11.29
N GLN A 102 9.52 -0.06 11.29
CA GLN A 102 10.39 -0.04 12.44
C GLN A 102 10.86 1.39 12.72
N ALA A 103 10.84 1.81 13.99
CA ALA A 103 11.37 3.10 14.40
C ALA A 103 12.86 3.21 14.01
N PRO A 104 13.28 4.23 13.23
CA PRO A 104 14.64 4.35 12.72
C PRO A 104 15.72 4.26 13.81
N GLU A 105 15.47 4.83 14.99
CA GLU A 105 16.35 4.81 16.15
C GLU A 105 16.60 3.41 16.73
N SER A 106 15.72 2.45 16.46
CA SER A 106 15.88 1.05 16.86
C SER A 106 16.48 0.17 15.76
N ALA A 107 16.65 0.70 14.54
CA ALA A 107 17.12 -0.04 13.38
C ALA A 107 18.64 0.01 13.30
N LYS A 108 19.27 -1.15 13.08
CA LYS A 108 20.72 -1.21 12.79
C LYS A 108 21.04 -0.56 11.43
N PHE A 109 20.14 -0.72 10.48
CA PHE A 109 20.16 -0.08 9.17
C PHE A 109 18.79 0.55 8.94
N ASP A 110 18.73 1.88 8.90
CA ASP A 110 17.48 2.64 8.90
C ASP A 110 17.02 3.08 7.49
N GLY A 111 17.73 2.67 6.44
CA GLY A 111 17.42 3.03 5.05
C GLY A 111 16.01 2.64 4.63
N MET A 112 15.67 1.35 4.74
CA MET A 112 14.33 0.86 4.38
C MET A 112 13.23 1.47 5.27
N PRO A 113 13.33 1.49 6.61
CA PRO A 113 12.34 2.15 7.44
C PRO A 113 12.14 3.63 7.13
N ARG A 114 13.22 4.41 6.94
CA ARG A 114 13.11 5.83 6.57
C ARG A 114 12.44 6.01 5.21
N SER A 115 12.78 5.17 4.24
CA SER A 115 12.17 5.22 2.90
C SER A 115 10.65 4.96 2.98
N ALA A 116 10.23 3.95 3.75
CA ALA A 116 8.83 3.67 4.01
C ALA A 116 8.11 4.83 4.72
N ILE A 117 8.72 5.41 5.76
CA ILE A 117 8.17 6.55 6.52
C ILE A 117 8.03 7.79 5.64
N ALA A 118 9.01 8.07 4.78
CA ALA A 118 9.02 9.23 3.89
C ALA A 118 7.86 9.23 2.88
N THR A 119 7.28 8.07 2.56
CA THR A 119 6.05 8.00 1.75
C THR A 119 4.85 8.63 2.46
N GLY A 120 4.90 8.74 3.79
CA GLY A 120 3.78 9.17 4.61
C GLY A 120 2.62 8.18 4.65
N PHE A 121 2.84 6.92 4.26
CA PHE A 121 1.83 5.86 4.30
C PHE A 121 1.95 4.91 5.50
N ALA A 122 3.07 4.95 6.24
CA ALA A 122 3.21 4.20 7.49
C ALA A 122 2.20 4.69 8.53
N ASP A 123 1.38 3.79 9.08
CA ASP A 123 0.38 4.13 10.09
C ASP A 123 0.99 4.19 11.49
N LEU A 124 1.99 3.33 11.71
CA LEU A 124 2.66 3.14 12.98
C LEU A 124 4.16 3.06 12.75
N ILE A 125 4.91 3.74 13.62
CA ILE A 125 6.36 3.74 13.66
C ILE A 125 6.74 3.23 15.06
N LEU A 126 7.24 2.00 15.15
CA LEU A 126 7.35 1.28 16.42
C LEU A 126 8.69 0.54 16.54
N ASN A 127 9.17 0.38 17.77
CA ASN A 127 10.26 -0.57 18.08
C ASN A 127 9.78 -2.02 17.90
N PRO A 128 10.67 -2.99 17.58
CA PRO A 128 10.30 -4.38 17.31
C PRO A 128 9.37 -5.03 18.36
N ASP A 129 9.64 -4.84 19.65
CA ASP A 129 8.78 -5.39 20.73
C ASP A 129 7.37 -4.80 20.72
N SER A 130 7.25 -3.51 20.37
CA SER A 130 5.96 -2.84 20.23
C SER A 130 5.24 -3.30 18.97
N ILE A 131 5.95 -3.58 17.86
CA ILE A 131 5.36 -4.20 16.67
C ILE A 131 4.71 -5.55 17.04
N ALA A 132 5.41 -6.39 17.79
CA ALA A 132 4.87 -7.69 18.22
C ALA A 132 3.61 -7.55 19.08
N ARG A 133 3.61 -6.62 20.05
CA ARG A 133 2.43 -6.32 20.88
C ARG A 133 1.26 -5.81 20.04
N GLU A 134 1.54 -4.95 19.08
CA GLU A 134 0.53 -4.38 18.20
C GLU A 134 -0.10 -5.45 17.30
N MET A 135 0.71 -6.34 16.73
CA MET A 135 0.21 -7.45 15.93
C MET A 135 -0.73 -8.37 16.72
N ALA A 136 -0.42 -8.63 18.00
CA ALA A 136 -1.30 -9.38 18.88
C ALA A 136 -2.64 -8.65 19.13
N HIS A 137 -2.60 -7.32 19.27
CA HIS A 137 -3.79 -6.49 19.44
C HIS A 137 -4.65 -6.46 18.17
N ILE A 138 -4.04 -6.25 17.00
CA ILE A 138 -4.72 -6.24 15.70
C ILE A 138 -5.37 -7.59 15.39
N SER A 139 -4.66 -8.69 15.64
CA SER A 139 -5.17 -10.05 15.40
C SER A 139 -6.48 -10.31 16.16
N ARG A 140 -6.53 -9.94 17.45
CA ARG A 140 -7.77 -10.00 18.25
C ARG A 140 -8.84 -9.05 17.72
N SER A 141 -8.43 -7.85 17.36
CA SER A 141 -9.32 -6.80 16.87
C SER A 141 -10.04 -7.14 15.57
N ILE A 142 -9.37 -7.80 14.64
CA ILE A 142 -9.94 -8.25 13.36
C ILE A 142 -10.92 -9.41 13.58
N ALA A 143 -10.65 -10.31 14.52
CA ALA A 143 -11.60 -11.37 14.89
C ALA A 143 -12.92 -10.80 15.43
N ASP A 144 -12.87 -9.65 16.11
CA ASP A 144 -14.02 -8.96 16.70
C ASP A 144 -14.64 -7.87 15.80
N ALA A 145 -14.17 -7.73 14.54
CA ALA A 145 -14.49 -6.58 13.68
C ALA A 145 -15.98 -6.43 13.34
N GLY A 146 -16.78 -7.51 13.41
CA GLY A 146 -18.22 -7.49 13.11
C GLY A 146 -19.10 -6.65 14.05
N HIS A 147 -18.55 -6.06 15.12
CA HIS A 147 -19.32 -5.35 16.15
C HIS A 147 -18.91 -3.90 16.44
N ARG A 148 -17.95 -3.31 15.70
CA ARG A 148 -17.41 -1.97 16.04
C ARG A 148 -18.23 -0.80 15.53
N LEU A 149 -18.95 -1.00 14.43
CA LEU A 149 -19.88 -0.04 13.87
C LEU A 149 -21.28 -0.65 13.91
N GLN A 150 -22.22 0.06 14.53
CA GLN A 150 -23.62 -0.35 14.63
C GLN A 150 -24.47 0.45 13.65
N LEU A 151 -25.57 -0.14 13.18
CA LEU A 151 -26.53 0.54 12.30
C LEU A 151 -27.08 1.87 12.90
N SER A 152 -26.98 2.05 14.22
CA SER A 152 -27.36 3.26 14.95
C SER A 152 -26.33 4.40 14.92
N ASP A 153 -25.19 4.25 14.25
CA ASP A 153 -24.06 5.19 14.31
C ASP A 153 -24.18 6.42 13.37
N GLY A 154 -25.35 6.66 12.76
CA GLY A 154 -25.56 7.74 11.79
C GLY A 154 -25.20 9.14 12.31
N ASP A 155 -25.55 9.44 13.56
CA ASP A 155 -25.22 10.72 14.19
C ASP A 155 -23.72 10.87 14.47
N LEU A 156 -23.04 9.78 14.85
CA LEU A 156 -21.60 9.77 15.09
C LEU A 156 -20.83 9.96 13.78
N MET A 157 -21.29 9.34 12.68
CA MET A 157 -20.71 9.56 11.35
C MET A 157 -20.84 11.02 10.90
N SER A 158 -21.97 11.65 11.18
CA SER A 158 -22.16 13.08 10.90
C SER A 158 -21.18 13.95 11.71
N GLN A 159 -20.89 13.58 12.96
CA GLN A 159 -19.86 14.24 13.77
C GLN A 159 -18.45 14.06 13.18
N VAL A 160 -18.09 12.86 12.73
CA VAL A 160 -16.82 12.61 12.04
C VAL A 160 -16.68 13.53 10.82
N PHE A 161 -17.70 13.59 9.96
CA PHE A 161 -17.67 14.47 8.78
C PHE A 161 -17.58 15.95 9.15
N SER A 162 -18.24 16.38 10.22
CA SER A 162 -18.12 17.75 10.72
C SER A 162 -16.70 18.07 11.19
N LEU A 163 -16.07 17.15 11.94
CA LEU A 163 -14.68 17.29 12.40
C LEU A 163 -13.71 17.37 11.21
N LEU A 164 -13.87 16.48 10.22
CA LEU A 164 -13.06 16.48 9.00
C LEU A 164 -13.21 17.80 8.22
N LYS A 165 -14.45 18.23 7.98
CA LYS A 165 -14.75 19.48 7.27
C LYS A 165 -14.14 20.70 7.97
N LYS A 166 -14.14 20.72 9.31
CA LYS A 166 -13.54 21.82 10.09
C LYS A 166 -12.03 21.96 9.84
N VAL A 167 -11.33 20.84 9.59
CA VAL A 167 -9.87 20.82 9.39
C VAL A 167 -9.49 20.98 7.92
N THR A 168 -10.22 20.36 6.99
CA THR A 168 -9.83 20.36 5.56
C THR A 168 -10.66 21.28 4.68
N ASN A 169 -11.77 21.82 5.17
CA ASN A 169 -12.76 22.54 4.39
C ASN A 169 -13.39 21.72 3.23
N VAL A 170 -13.24 20.39 3.26
CA VAL A 170 -13.81 19.48 2.27
C VAL A 170 -15.10 18.87 2.81
N ASN A 171 -16.14 18.77 1.96
CA ASN A 171 -17.37 18.07 2.31
C ASN A 171 -17.28 16.58 1.93
N TYR A 172 -17.18 15.71 2.94
CA TYR A 172 -17.09 14.27 2.76
C TYR A 172 -18.44 13.56 2.65
N SER A 173 -19.58 14.27 2.77
CA SER A 173 -20.92 13.67 2.73
C SER A 173 -21.25 12.97 1.40
N TYR A 174 -20.58 13.39 0.32
CA TYR A 174 -20.74 12.81 -1.03
C TYR A 174 -19.77 11.67 -1.31
N TYR A 175 -18.84 11.38 -0.41
CA TYR A 175 -17.88 10.30 -0.60
C TYR A 175 -18.57 8.95 -0.38
N LYS A 176 -18.11 7.90 -1.08
CA LYS A 176 -18.69 6.56 -0.93
C LYS A 176 -18.51 6.10 0.52
N GLN A 177 -19.62 6.00 1.26
CA GLN A 177 -19.58 5.75 2.71
C GLN A 177 -18.82 4.47 3.06
N THR A 178 -19.00 3.39 2.30
CA THR A 178 -18.26 2.13 2.52
C THR A 178 -16.74 2.30 2.52
N THR A 179 -16.22 3.23 1.72
CA THR A 179 -14.78 3.51 1.65
C THR A 179 -14.32 4.26 2.90
N VAL A 180 -15.07 5.26 3.35
CA VAL A 180 -14.75 6.04 4.56
C VAL A 180 -14.84 5.14 5.80
N LEU A 181 -15.88 4.33 5.91
CA LEU A 181 -16.10 3.46 7.07
C LEU A 181 -14.92 2.52 7.30
N ARG A 182 -14.40 1.89 6.25
CA ARG A 182 -13.22 1.01 6.34
C ARG A 182 -11.96 1.75 6.84
N ARG A 183 -11.80 3.04 6.52
CA ARG A 183 -10.68 3.87 7.04
C ARG A 183 -10.89 4.19 8.51
N ILE A 184 -12.11 4.54 8.90
CA ILE A 184 -12.48 4.80 10.29
C ILE A 184 -12.28 3.55 11.15
N GLU A 185 -12.78 2.38 10.73
CA GLU A 185 -12.59 1.11 11.44
C GLU A 185 -11.12 0.81 11.72
N ARG A 186 -10.26 1.04 10.72
CA ARG A 186 -8.80 0.89 10.86
C ARG A 186 -8.24 1.88 11.87
N ARG A 187 -8.60 3.16 11.79
CA ARG A 187 -8.13 4.16 12.76
C ARG A 187 -8.59 3.82 14.18
N ILE A 188 -9.81 3.31 14.37
CA ILE A 188 -10.31 2.80 15.65
C ILE A 188 -9.36 1.73 16.20
N VAL A 189 -8.94 0.75 15.37
CA VAL A 189 -7.96 -0.29 15.78
C VAL A 189 -6.63 0.34 16.17
N VAL A 190 -6.04 1.16 15.29
CA VAL A 190 -4.68 1.70 15.45
C VAL A 190 -4.57 2.68 16.63
N THR A 191 -5.66 3.34 16.97
CA THR A 191 -5.74 4.28 18.10
C THR A 191 -6.25 3.63 19.39
N HIS A 192 -6.42 2.30 19.39
CA HIS A 192 -6.91 1.50 20.52
C HIS A 192 -8.27 1.93 21.07
N ASN A 193 -9.14 2.50 20.23
CA ASN A 193 -10.51 2.82 20.59
C ASN A 193 -11.39 1.56 20.44
N ARG A 194 -12.40 1.40 21.31
CA ARG A 194 -13.25 0.20 21.29
C ARG A 194 -14.37 0.28 20.26
N ASN A 195 -14.84 1.49 19.98
CA ASN A 195 -15.99 1.76 19.12
C ASN A 195 -15.91 3.18 18.54
N LEU A 196 -16.83 3.50 17.61
CA LEU A 196 -16.86 4.81 16.96
C LEU A 196 -17.06 5.97 17.93
N ARG A 197 -17.86 5.80 19.00
CA ARG A 197 -18.12 6.87 19.97
C ARG A 197 -16.84 7.30 20.70
N GLU A 198 -16.06 6.32 21.17
CA GLU A 198 -14.76 6.59 21.79
C GLU A 198 -13.81 7.27 20.81
N TYR A 199 -13.80 6.81 19.55
CA TYR A 199 -12.96 7.41 18.52
C TYR A 199 -13.36 8.85 18.16
N VAL A 200 -14.64 9.18 18.10
CA VAL A 200 -15.12 10.57 17.91
C VAL A 200 -14.64 11.46 19.07
N ASN A 201 -14.74 10.98 20.31
CA ASN A 201 -14.24 11.71 21.48
C ASN A 201 -12.70 11.88 21.42
N TYR A 202 -11.98 10.85 20.98
CA TYR A 202 -10.53 10.93 20.77
C TYR A 202 -10.17 11.97 19.71
N MET A 203 -10.84 11.94 18.55
CA MET A 203 -10.65 12.92 17.47
C MET A 203 -10.93 14.35 17.92
N ALA A 204 -11.98 14.57 18.73
CA ALA A 204 -12.34 15.89 19.23
C ALA A 204 -11.23 16.53 20.10
N ASN A 205 -10.44 15.70 20.79
CA ASN A 205 -9.32 16.13 21.63
C ASN A 205 -7.96 16.03 20.93
N ASN A 206 -7.89 15.48 19.71
CA ASN A 206 -6.65 15.27 18.98
C ASN A 206 -6.74 15.74 17.52
N PRO A 207 -6.42 17.02 17.24
CA PRO A 207 -6.49 17.58 15.89
C PRO A 207 -5.58 16.89 14.87
N GLU A 208 -4.46 16.28 15.31
CA GLU A 208 -3.59 15.50 14.42
C GLU A 208 -4.28 14.24 13.91
N GLU A 209 -5.08 13.57 14.75
CA GLU A 209 -5.86 12.41 14.31
C GLU A 209 -6.87 12.79 13.22
N VAL A 210 -7.50 13.96 13.34
CA VAL A 210 -8.42 14.46 12.31
C VAL A 210 -7.70 14.68 10.99
N ARG A 211 -6.48 15.25 11.03
CA ARG A 211 -5.63 15.42 9.83
C ARG A 211 -5.22 14.08 9.22
N LEU A 212 -4.85 13.11 10.05
CA LEU A 212 -4.48 11.76 9.61
C LEU A 212 -5.66 11.06 8.94
N LEU A 213 -6.84 11.04 9.56
CA LEU A 213 -8.04 10.45 8.96
C LEU A 213 -8.40 11.15 7.65
N ALA A 214 -8.31 12.49 7.60
CA ALA A 214 -8.57 13.22 6.37
C ALA A 214 -7.64 12.81 5.22
N LYS A 215 -6.34 12.64 5.52
CA LYS A 215 -5.35 12.12 4.58
C LYS A 215 -5.65 10.68 4.15
N GLU A 216 -6.15 9.84 5.06
CA GLU A 216 -6.51 8.46 4.72
C GLU A 216 -7.75 8.34 3.85
N VAL A 217 -8.74 9.21 4.04
CA VAL A 217 -9.98 9.21 3.25
C VAL A 217 -9.69 9.69 1.82
N LEU A 218 -8.81 10.68 1.68
CA LEU A 218 -8.32 11.18 0.39
C LEU A 218 -7.13 10.33 -0.06
N ILE A 219 -7.40 9.13 -0.57
CA ILE A 219 -6.36 8.20 -1.06
C ILE A 219 -5.56 8.89 -2.18
N GLY A 220 -4.38 9.41 -1.85
CA GLY A 220 -3.45 10.04 -2.77
C GLY A 220 -2.33 9.10 -3.17
N VAL A 221 -2.66 7.94 -3.75
CA VAL A 221 -1.65 7.00 -4.24
C VAL A 221 -1.59 7.08 -5.76
N THR A 222 -0.38 7.26 -6.26
CA THR A 222 0.00 7.27 -7.66
C THR A 222 1.38 6.63 -7.77
N CYS A 223 1.66 6.02 -8.91
CA CYS A 223 2.96 5.44 -9.22
C CYS A 223 3.14 5.37 -10.74
N PHE A 224 4.40 5.28 -11.17
CA PHE A 224 4.71 5.06 -12.57
C PHE A 224 4.11 3.74 -13.06
N PHE A 225 3.53 3.75 -14.25
CA PHE A 225 3.01 2.59 -14.96
C PHE A 225 2.14 1.69 -14.07
N ARG A 226 1.19 2.32 -13.37
CA ARG A 226 0.38 1.68 -12.29
C ARG A 226 -0.29 0.38 -12.72
N ASP A 227 -0.74 0.32 -13.98
CA ASP A 227 -1.29 -0.87 -14.62
C ASP A 227 -0.49 -1.16 -15.90
N PRO A 228 0.57 -1.98 -15.82
CA PRO A 228 1.47 -2.21 -16.95
C PRO A 228 0.74 -2.71 -18.20
N ASP A 229 -0.21 -3.63 -18.05
CA ASP A 229 -0.99 -4.18 -19.16
C ASP A 229 -1.82 -3.08 -19.85
N TYR A 230 -2.40 -2.16 -19.06
CA TYR A 230 -3.07 -0.98 -19.61
C TYR A 230 -2.11 -0.09 -20.40
N PHE A 231 -0.91 0.19 -19.88
CA PHE A 231 0.09 1.03 -20.56
C PHE A 231 0.63 0.37 -21.82
N ASP A 232 0.81 -0.95 -21.84
CA ASP A 232 1.20 -1.71 -23.03
C ASP A 232 0.13 -1.60 -24.12
N ILE A 233 -1.14 -1.81 -23.77
CA ILE A 233 -2.25 -1.66 -24.71
C ILE A 233 -2.35 -0.20 -25.21
N LEU A 234 -2.19 0.77 -24.32
CA LEU A 234 -2.21 2.19 -24.67
C LEU A 234 -1.09 2.55 -25.65
N LYS A 235 0.13 2.02 -25.43
CA LYS A 235 1.27 2.22 -26.34
C LYS A 235 0.97 1.66 -27.72
N GLU A 236 0.62 0.38 -27.77
CA GLU A 236 0.48 -0.35 -29.03
C GLU A 236 -0.72 0.08 -29.85
N ARG A 237 -1.86 0.38 -29.21
CA ARG A 237 -3.12 0.65 -29.92
C ARG A 237 -3.45 2.11 -30.12
N VAL A 238 -2.94 3.00 -29.27
CA VAL A 238 -3.34 4.41 -29.29
C VAL A 238 -2.15 5.30 -29.58
N VAL A 239 -1.06 5.19 -28.82
CA VAL A 239 0.09 6.09 -28.97
C VAL A 239 0.77 5.90 -30.32
N LYS A 240 1.09 4.65 -30.71
CA LYS A 240 1.71 4.37 -32.01
C LYS A 240 0.83 4.82 -33.18
N ASP A 241 -0.47 4.54 -33.11
CA ASP A 241 -1.43 4.95 -34.13
C ASP A 241 -1.53 6.48 -34.24
N LEU A 242 -1.63 7.20 -33.12
CA LEU A 242 -1.61 8.67 -33.11
C LEU A 242 -0.32 9.24 -33.71
N LEU A 243 0.83 8.65 -33.38
CA LEU A 243 2.13 9.10 -33.89
C LEU A 243 2.28 8.90 -35.40
N GLN A 244 1.74 7.79 -35.95
CA GLN A 244 1.81 7.45 -37.36
C GLN A 244 0.74 8.15 -38.22
N SER A 245 -0.44 8.40 -37.66
CA SER A 245 -1.58 9.02 -38.37
C SER A 245 -1.49 10.55 -38.48
N HIS A 246 -0.59 11.18 -37.72
CA HIS A 246 -0.42 12.63 -37.71
C HIS A 246 0.97 13.02 -38.23
N ARG A 247 1.06 14.19 -38.86
CA ARG A 247 2.36 14.73 -39.29
C ARG A 247 3.21 15.06 -38.07
N THR A 248 4.53 15.04 -38.25
CA THR A 248 5.47 15.40 -37.17
C THR A 248 5.31 16.85 -36.69
N SER A 249 4.78 17.72 -37.55
CA SER A 249 4.43 19.11 -37.23
C SER A 249 3.16 19.27 -36.38
N ASP A 250 2.33 18.22 -36.28
CA ASP A 250 1.05 18.31 -35.60
C ASP A 250 1.24 18.15 -34.10
N GLN A 251 0.63 19.05 -33.32
CA GLN A 251 0.72 18.99 -31.86
C GLN A 251 -0.24 17.93 -31.30
N ILE A 252 0.29 16.97 -30.55
CA ILE A 252 -0.50 16.03 -29.76
C ILE A 252 -0.62 16.58 -28.34
N ARG A 253 -1.84 16.66 -27.82
CA ARG A 253 -2.12 17.13 -26.46
C ARG A 253 -2.79 16.01 -25.67
N VAL A 254 -2.19 15.65 -24.53
CA VAL A 254 -2.74 14.64 -23.62
C VAL A 254 -3.12 15.32 -22.31
N TRP A 255 -4.30 15.02 -21.80
CA TRP A 255 -4.77 15.50 -20.50
C TRP A 255 -4.81 14.35 -19.50
N VAL A 256 -4.05 14.49 -18.42
CA VAL A 256 -4.06 13.55 -17.30
C VAL A 256 -4.82 14.18 -16.14
N ALA A 257 -6.12 13.87 -16.05
CA ALA A 257 -7.01 14.44 -15.05
C ALA A 257 -6.78 13.77 -13.68
N GLY A 258 -6.57 14.58 -12.63
CA GLY A 258 -6.37 14.05 -11.27
C GLY A 258 -5.01 13.39 -11.06
N CYS A 259 -3.94 13.93 -11.65
CA CYS A 259 -2.60 13.32 -11.67
C CYS A 259 -1.89 13.20 -10.30
N SER A 260 -2.48 13.67 -9.21
CA SER A 260 -1.92 13.61 -7.86
C SER A 260 -0.49 14.18 -7.80
N THR A 261 0.53 13.37 -7.52
CA THR A 261 1.96 13.78 -7.51
C THR A 261 2.64 13.71 -8.88
N GLY A 262 1.92 13.31 -9.94
CA GLY A 262 2.32 13.49 -11.33
C GLY A 262 2.88 12.25 -12.03
N GLU A 263 3.10 11.14 -11.34
CA GLU A 263 3.72 9.93 -11.91
C GLU A 263 2.97 9.39 -13.13
N GLU A 264 1.64 9.44 -13.15
CA GLU A 264 0.85 9.03 -14.33
C GLU A 264 1.13 9.95 -15.54
N ALA A 265 1.24 11.26 -15.32
CA ALA A 265 1.57 12.22 -16.38
C ALA A 265 2.96 11.97 -16.95
N TYR A 266 3.93 11.65 -16.08
CA TYR A 266 5.27 11.27 -16.52
C TYR A 266 5.30 9.90 -17.21
N SER A 267 4.54 8.91 -16.75
CA SER A 267 4.42 7.62 -17.44
C SER A 267 3.89 7.77 -18.85
N ILE A 268 2.88 8.62 -19.05
CA ILE A 268 2.40 8.95 -20.40
C ILE A 268 3.50 9.62 -21.23
N ALA A 269 4.24 10.58 -20.68
CA ALA A 269 5.32 11.24 -21.40
C ALA A 269 6.44 10.25 -21.82
N ILE A 270 6.84 9.35 -20.91
CA ILE A 270 7.81 8.28 -21.18
C ILE A 270 7.27 7.35 -22.26
N LEU A 271 6.00 6.95 -22.19
CA LEU A 271 5.35 6.08 -23.18
C LEU A 271 5.41 6.67 -24.60
N PHE A 272 5.16 7.97 -24.74
CA PHE A 272 5.29 8.66 -26.02
C PHE A 272 6.75 8.73 -26.49
N ALA A 273 7.70 8.99 -25.60
CA ALA A 273 9.12 9.04 -25.94
C ALA A 273 9.62 7.67 -26.46
N GLU A 274 9.29 6.58 -25.76
CA GLU A 274 9.65 5.21 -26.16
C GLU A 274 8.99 4.83 -27.49
N ALA A 275 7.70 5.13 -27.67
CA ALA A 275 7.00 4.84 -28.92
C ALA A 275 7.57 5.63 -30.12
N MET A 276 8.01 6.88 -29.92
CA MET A 276 8.68 7.66 -30.97
C MET A 276 10.04 7.06 -31.34
N GLU A 277 10.82 6.61 -30.36
CA GLU A 277 12.10 5.95 -30.58
C GLU A 277 11.92 4.63 -31.36
N GLU A 278 10.97 3.78 -30.96
CA GLU A 278 10.66 2.52 -31.65
C GLU A 278 10.25 2.73 -33.11
N LEU A 279 9.54 3.82 -33.41
CA LEU A 279 9.08 4.16 -34.76
C LEU A 279 10.10 4.98 -35.57
N GLY A 280 11.22 5.38 -34.97
CA GLY A 280 12.21 6.25 -35.61
C GLY A 280 11.68 7.66 -35.93
N LEU A 281 10.69 8.13 -35.16
CA LEU A 281 10.07 9.44 -35.33
C LEU A 281 10.71 10.48 -34.42
N ARG A 282 10.86 11.71 -34.92
CA ARG A 282 11.15 12.90 -34.10
C ARG A 282 10.05 13.93 -34.29
N ARG A 283 9.56 14.46 -33.17
CA ARG A 283 8.64 15.58 -33.10
C ARG A 283 9.32 16.67 -32.28
N ASP A 284 9.30 17.89 -32.81
CA ASP A 284 9.90 19.09 -32.20
C ASP A 284 8.91 19.80 -31.25
#